data_AF-H1V1S4-F1
#
_entry.id   AF-H1V1S4-F1
#
_cell.length_a   1.000
_cell.length_b   1.000
_cell.length_c   1.000
_cell.angle_alpha   90.00
_cell.angle_beta   90.00
_cell.angle_gamma   90.00
#
_symmetry.space_group_name_H-M   'P 1'
#
loop_
_entity.id
_entity.type
_entity.pdbx_description
1 polymer ?
#
loop_
_entity_poly.entity_id
_entity_poly.type
_entity_poly.pdbx_seq_one_letter_code
_entity_poly.pdbx_strand_id
1 'polypeptide(L)'
;MGIMTTTLSTPASKVEALETEIAEPVSPPHPGYRVLTWEEVCPPGDTIEKIAEASYAEVYRVRNERGTSIIKCIRLESPIKAQTKAQERSGLVDEEPHSEDDMRGELRISEWLADIPGFVIYKERYLVKGKAPKCLLETHQSFHRKMKRKDPDRLQFYPSPSRYLADTTFLVVELGDAGTALEDFELENSSQLWDIFFHVAIALARAEEMACFEHRDLHEGNLCIRKTKEPMTRDPKKAAPYFGYSGLDITILDYGLSRAEDLEVEESDPIALDLEKDLSIFTSTHAPQCKVYRQMRSLLLRGERGHLPPSAHKVPYAKGVGGEPLSWDVYVPYTNVLWLAYLYQYMVKGFKGEKKDVAEFKKVTKEMWKYLDPDAKAGTPAFGSSAEVVRFAFEAGWLDESHLMDIGGEEREDSIILSREETEELARRRSPRKLR
;
A
#
# COMPACT_ATOMS: atom_id res chain seq x y z
N MET A 1 0.22 -57.35 -73.74
CA MET A 1 1.55 -57.90 -73.36
C MET A 1 2.03 -57.10 -72.18
N GLY A 2 2.04 -57.73 -71.00
CA GLY A 2 2.41 -57.09 -69.74
C GLY A 2 3.90 -56.75 -69.70
N ILE A 3 4.20 -55.58 -69.13
CA ILE A 3 5.57 -55.18 -68.82
C ILE A 3 5.69 -55.22 -67.30
N MET A 4 6.47 -56.19 -66.84
CA MET A 4 6.98 -56.30 -65.48
C MET A 4 7.70 -55.01 -65.09
N THR A 5 7.35 -54.45 -63.94
CA THR A 5 8.21 -53.48 -63.25
C THR A 5 8.51 -54.03 -61.86
N THR A 6 9.80 -54.28 -61.68
CA THR A 6 10.47 -54.92 -60.56
C THR A 6 10.46 -54.00 -59.35
N THR A 7 10.03 -54.53 -58.21
CA THR A 7 10.11 -53.90 -56.89
C THR A 7 11.54 -53.96 -56.37
N LEU A 8 12.15 -52.79 -56.12
CA LEU A 8 13.40 -52.66 -55.38
C LEU A 8 13.10 -52.05 -54.02
N SER A 9 13.30 -52.84 -52.97
CA SER A 9 13.20 -52.43 -51.57
C SER A 9 14.46 -51.68 -51.15
N THR A 10 14.30 -50.44 -50.71
CA THR A 10 15.36 -49.63 -50.11
C THR A 10 15.58 -50.07 -48.66
N PRO A 11 16.83 -50.35 -48.21
CA PRO A 11 17.09 -50.71 -46.82
C PRO A 11 16.99 -49.50 -45.89
N ALA A 12 16.25 -49.67 -44.81
CA ALA A 12 16.09 -48.71 -43.73
C ALA A 12 17.40 -48.54 -42.94
N SER A 13 18.04 -47.38 -43.04
CA SER A 13 19.07 -46.95 -42.10
C SER A 13 18.40 -46.35 -40.86
N LYS A 14 18.61 -46.99 -39.71
CA LYS A 14 18.26 -46.44 -38.40
C LYS A 14 19.00 -45.11 -38.19
N VAL A 15 18.26 -44.02 -38.11
CA VAL A 15 18.76 -42.74 -37.60
C VAL A 15 18.50 -42.78 -36.09
N GLU A 16 19.57 -42.85 -35.31
CA GLU A 16 19.52 -42.59 -33.87
C GLU A 16 18.99 -41.17 -33.65
N ALA A 17 17.85 -41.06 -32.96
CA ALA A 17 17.36 -39.79 -32.49
C ALA A 17 18.31 -39.28 -31.41
N LEU A 18 19.02 -38.19 -31.71
CA LEU A 18 19.73 -37.40 -30.70
C LEU A 18 18.67 -36.87 -29.72
N GLU A 19 18.64 -37.43 -28.52
CA GLU A 19 17.92 -36.84 -27.39
C GLU A 19 18.52 -35.46 -27.14
N THR A 20 17.83 -34.44 -27.63
CA THR A 20 18.19 -33.06 -27.35
C THR A 20 17.73 -32.82 -25.92
N GLU A 21 18.67 -32.77 -24.98
CA GLU A 21 18.42 -32.30 -23.61
C GLU A 21 17.72 -30.93 -23.72
N ILE A 22 16.44 -30.91 -23.34
CA ILE A 22 15.69 -29.68 -23.18
C ILE A 22 16.32 -29.01 -21.96
N ALA A 23 17.18 -28.02 -22.20
CA ALA A 23 17.69 -27.17 -21.16
C ALA A 23 16.52 -26.61 -20.36
N GLU A 24 16.50 -26.87 -19.05
CA GLU A 24 15.58 -26.21 -18.13
C GLU A 24 15.68 -24.69 -18.33
N PRO A 25 14.56 -23.96 -18.28
CA PRO A 25 14.61 -22.51 -18.37
C PRO A 25 15.43 -22.01 -17.19
N VAL A 26 16.62 -21.46 -17.50
CA VAL A 26 17.47 -20.80 -16.52
C VAL A 26 16.68 -19.60 -16.01
N SER A 27 16.14 -19.73 -14.79
CA SER A 27 15.55 -18.60 -14.09
C SER A 27 16.62 -17.52 -13.95
N PRO A 28 16.27 -16.22 -14.14
CA PRO A 28 17.20 -15.15 -13.84
C PRO A 28 17.63 -15.26 -12.37
N PRO A 29 18.88 -14.91 -12.02
CA PRO A 29 19.37 -15.03 -10.66
C PRO A 29 18.42 -14.25 -9.73
N HIS A 30 17.76 -14.96 -8.82
CA HIS A 30 16.99 -14.35 -7.76
C HIS A 30 17.87 -13.30 -7.07
N PRO A 31 17.33 -12.12 -6.69
CA PRO A 31 18.01 -11.26 -5.74
C PRO A 31 18.43 -12.13 -4.56
N GLY A 32 19.64 -11.95 -4.03
CA GLY A 32 20.17 -12.74 -2.92
C GLY A 32 19.44 -12.45 -1.62
N TYR A 33 18.13 -12.65 -1.57
CA TYR A 33 17.31 -12.43 -0.40
C TYR A 33 17.81 -13.31 0.73
N ARG A 34 17.89 -12.71 1.91
CA ARG A 34 18.04 -13.48 3.14
C ARG A 34 16.83 -14.40 3.26
N VAL A 35 17.08 -15.68 3.49
CA VAL A 35 16.03 -16.67 3.76
C VAL A 35 15.95 -16.86 5.27
N LEU A 36 14.79 -16.57 5.83
CA LEU A 36 14.49 -16.64 7.24
C LEU A 36 13.44 -17.71 7.54
N THR A 37 13.44 -18.18 8.77
CA THR A 37 12.34 -18.95 9.34
C THR A 37 11.34 -18.00 10.03
N TRP A 38 10.10 -18.46 10.19
CA TRP A 38 9.12 -17.71 10.99
C TRP A 38 9.57 -17.51 12.45
N GLU A 39 10.41 -18.38 13.01
CA GLU A 39 10.96 -18.20 14.36
C GLU A 39 12.00 -17.08 14.43
N GLU A 40 12.63 -16.71 13.32
CA GLU A 40 13.56 -15.57 13.26
C GLU A 40 12.82 -14.25 13.06
N VAL A 41 11.70 -14.26 12.31
CA VAL A 41 10.83 -13.10 12.16
C VAL A 41 9.99 -12.86 13.42
N CYS A 42 9.61 -13.94 14.10
CA CYS A 42 8.72 -13.92 15.25
C CYS A 42 9.35 -14.72 16.42
N PRO A 43 10.49 -14.28 16.98
CA PRO A 43 11.18 -15.04 18.02
C PRO A 43 10.36 -15.09 19.31
N PRO A 44 10.56 -16.12 20.15
CA PRO A 44 9.88 -16.22 21.44
C PRO A 44 10.16 -15.00 22.32
N GLY A 45 9.11 -14.35 22.80
CA GLY A 45 9.18 -13.12 23.61
C GLY A 45 8.67 -11.88 22.87
N ASP A 46 8.66 -11.91 21.54
CA ASP A 46 8.11 -10.83 20.72
C ASP A 46 6.58 -10.86 20.75
N THR A 47 5.98 -9.68 20.66
CA THR A 47 4.52 -9.55 20.51
C THR A 47 4.19 -9.48 19.02
N ILE A 48 3.40 -10.44 18.52
CA ILE A 48 2.93 -10.47 17.14
C ILE A 48 1.41 -10.35 17.08
N GLU A 49 0.94 -9.29 16.44
CA GLU A 49 -0.48 -8.99 16.26
C GLU A 49 -0.81 -8.94 14.77
N LYS A 50 -1.68 -9.81 14.27
CA LYS A 50 -2.27 -9.61 12.94
C LYS A 50 -3.22 -8.42 13.02
N ILE A 51 -2.92 -7.38 12.24
CA ILE A 51 -3.63 -6.09 12.29
C ILE A 51 -4.54 -5.88 11.09
N ALA A 52 -4.20 -6.42 9.92
CA ALA A 52 -4.98 -6.26 8.70
C ALA A 52 -4.81 -7.43 7.72
N GLU A 53 -5.71 -7.46 6.75
CA GLU A 53 -5.63 -8.27 5.53
C GLU A 53 -5.77 -7.28 4.36
N ALA A 54 -4.73 -7.17 3.54
CA ALA A 54 -4.70 -6.36 2.32
C ALA A 54 -5.07 -7.22 1.10
N SER A 55 -5.01 -6.67 -0.10
CA SER A 55 -5.36 -7.38 -1.34
C SER A 55 -4.51 -8.63 -1.57
N TYR A 56 -3.21 -8.56 -1.26
CA TYR A 56 -2.21 -9.62 -1.54
C TYR A 56 -1.35 -9.99 -0.33
N ALA A 57 -1.69 -9.48 0.86
CA ALA A 57 -0.87 -9.68 2.04
C ALA A 57 -1.66 -9.79 3.34
N GLU A 58 -1.10 -10.58 4.25
CA GLU A 58 -1.41 -10.49 5.67
C GLU A 58 -0.47 -9.50 6.34
N VAL A 59 -1.02 -8.60 7.17
CA VAL A 59 -0.23 -7.55 7.81
C VAL A 59 -0.17 -7.78 9.31
N TYR A 60 1.04 -7.82 9.84
CA TYR A 60 1.34 -8.05 11.24
C TYR A 60 2.09 -6.87 11.84
N ARG A 61 1.84 -6.58 13.11
CA ARG A 61 2.68 -5.70 13.92
C ARG A 61 3.52 -6.55 14.85
N VAL A 62 4.83 -6.40 14.76
CA VAL A 62 5.82 -7.08 15.61
C VAL A 62 6.45 -6.07 16.55
N ARG A 63 6.48 -6.38 17.84
CA ARG A 63 7.10 -5.54 18.88
C ARG A 63 8.10 -6.34 19.70
N ASN A 64 9.30 -5.79 19.88
CA ASN A 64 10.34 -6.36 20.70
C ASN A 64 11.21 -5.27 21.35
N GLU A 65 12.28 -5.66 22.05
CA GLU A 65 13.17 -4.72 22.74
C GLU A 65 13.88 -3.72 21.80
N ARG A 66 13.95 -4.01 20.49
CA ARG A 66 14.57 -3.13 19.48
C ARG A 66 13.59 -2.12 18.90
N GLY A 67 12.28 -2.37 18.99
CA GLY A 67 11.25 -1.44 18.51
C GLY A 67 9.99 -2.13 18.01
N THR A 68 9.29 -1.43 17.12
CA THR A 68 8.08 -1.89 16.44
C THR A 68 8.32 -1.89 14.94
N SER A 69 7.89 -2.95 14.25
CA SER A 69 7.84 -3.00 12.79
C SER A 69 6.50 -3.54 12.32
N ILE A 70 6.08 -3.10 11.14
CA ILE A 70 4.95 -3.65 10.41
C ILE A 70 5.49 -4.64 9.38
N ILE A 71 4.93 -5.84 9.36
CA ILE A 71 5.36 -6.95 8.52
C ILE A 71 4.24 -7.27 7.53
N LYS A 72 4.47 -6.99 6.24
CA LYS A 72 3.57 -7.35 5.13
C LYS A 72 4.01 -8.69 4.57
N CYS A 73 3.18 -9.73 4.71
CA CYS A 73 3.49 -11.10 4.31
C CYS A 73 2.68 -11.48 3.06
N ILE A 74 3.37 -11.70 1.95
CA ILE A 74 2.80 -12.08 0.65
C ILE A 74 3.15 -13.55 0.39
N ARG A 75 2.16 -14.38 0.12
CA ARG A 75 2.40 -15.81 -0.12
C ARG A 75 2.90 -16.01 -1.54
N LEU A 76 4.06 -16.63 -1.69
CA LEU A 76 4.60 -17.01 -3.00
C LEU A 76 4.07 -18.37 -3.44
N GLU A 77 4.20 -18.66 -4.73
CA GLU A 77 3.88 -19.97 -5.33
C GLU A 77 4.64 -21.08 -4.59
N SER A 78 3.94 -21.74 -3.67
CA SER A 78 4.51 -22.71 -2.75
C SER A 78 3.39 -23.56 -2.13
N PRO A 79 3.69 -24.82 -1.79
CA PRO A 79 2.66 -25.74 -1.35
C PRO A 79 2.16 -25.41 0.06
N ILE A 80 0.87 -25.63 0.27
CA ILE A 80 0.21 -25.63 1.58
C ILE A 80 -0.58 -26.92 1.76
N LYS A 81 -0.89 -27.30 3.00
CA LYS A 81 -1.80 -28.44 3.23
C LYS A 81 -3.16 -28.15 2.60
N ALA A 82 -3.77 -29.16 1.99
CA ALA A 82 -5.14 -29.08 1.49
C ALA A 82 -6.13 -28.66 2.59
N GLN A 83 -7.24 -28.07 2.16
CA GLN A 83 -8.34 -27.75 3.07
C GLN A 83 -8.91 -29.03 3.68
N THR A 84 -9.42 -28.92 4.90
CA THR A 84 -10.24 -29.97 5.50
C THR A 84 -11.67 -29.91 4.97
N LYS A 85 -12.40 -31.03 5.00
CA LYS A 85 -13.83 -31.06 4.64
C LYS A 85 -14.69 -30.06 5.42
N ALA A 86 -14.28 -29.67 6.63
CA ALA A 86 -14.97 -28.65 7.40
C ALA A 86 -14.72 -27.24 6.85
N GLN A 87 -13.50 -26.95 6.39
CA GLN A 87 -13.12 -25.69 5.76
C GLN A 87 -13.79 -25.51 4.40
N GLU A 88 -13.80 -26.56 3.58
CA GLU A 88 -14.52 -26.58 2.30
C GLU A 88 -16.02 -26.27 2.50
N ARG A 89 -16.65 -26.95 3.46
CA ARG A 89 -18.07 -26.71 3.79
C ARG A 89 -18.34 -25.32 4.37
N SER A 90 -17.34 -24.67 4.95
CA SER A 90 -17.48 -23.31 5.49
C SER A 90 -17.37 -22.23 4.41
N GLY A 91 -17.09 -22.60 3.16
CA GLY A 91 -16.86 -21.65 2.07
C GLY A 91 -15.52 -20.92 2.22
N LEU A 92 -14.52 -21.56 2.85
CA LEU A 92 -13.16 -21.01 2.89
C LEU A 92 -12.62 -20.95 1.46
N VAL A 93 -12.38 -19.74 0.98
CA VAL A 93 -11.63 -19.52 -0.25
C VAL A 93 -10.18 -19.29 0.16
N ASP A 94 -9.23 -19.93 -0.49
CA ASP A 94 -7.83 -19.59 -0.27
C ASP A 94 -7.46 -18.46 -1.22
N GLU A 95 -6.75 -17.47 -0.71
CA GLU A 95 -6.03 -16.49 -1.54
C GLU A 95 -5.11 -17.24 -2.51
N GLU A 96 -4.96 -16.71 -3.72
CA GLU A 96 -4.08 -17.25 -4.76
C GLU A 96 -2.64 -16.76 -4.52
N PRO A 97 -1.62 -17.61 -4.70
CA PRO A 97 -0.24 -17.19 -4.50
C PRO A 97 0.15 -16.12 -5.53
N HIS A 98 1.10 -15.26 -5.15
CA HIS A 98 1.59 -14.17 -5.98
C HIS A 98 3.04 -14.40 -6.42
N SER A 99 3.38 -13.88 -7.59
CA SER A 99 4.76 -13.82 -8.05
C SER A 99 5.47 -12.59 -7.46
N GLU A 100 6.80 -12.62 -7.41
CA GLU A 100 7.57 -11.43 -7.05
C GLU A 100 7.35 -10.28 -8.04
N ASP A 101 7.09 -10.62 -9.31
CA ASP A 101 6.83 -9.64 -10.36
C ASP A 101 5.54 -8.86 -10.13
N ASP A 102 4.52 -9.48 -9.53
CA ASP A 102 3.26 -8.81 -9.17
C ASP A 102 3.49 -7.65 -8.18
N MET A 103 4.57 -7.73 -7.39
CA MET A 103 4.86 -6.77 -6.31
C MET A 103 6.05 -5.85 -6.60
N ARG A 104 6.76 -6.09 -7.70
CA ARG A 104 7.91 -5.29 -8.13
C ARG A 104 7.57 -3.81 -8.21
N GLY A 105 6.39 -3.47 -8.72
CA GLY A 105 5.90 -2.10 -8.81
C GLY A 105 5.74 -1.45 -7.44
N GLU A 106 4.92 -2.04 -6.57
CA GLU A 106 4.67 -1.53 -5.21
C GLU A 106 5.97 -1.37 -4.40
N LEU A 107 6.86 -2.36 -4.46
CA LEU A 107 8.13 -2.34 -3.74
C LEU A 107 9.03 -1.21 -4.22
N ARG A 108 9.14 -1.01 -5.54
CA ARG A 108 9.99 0.04 -6.09
C ARG A 108 9.43 1.44 -5.79
N ILE A 109 8.11 1.62 -5.81
CA ILE A 109 7.48 2.85 -5.33
C ILE A 109 7.78 3.05 -3.83
N SER A 110 7.68 2.00 -3.01
CA SER A 110 8.01 2.08 -1.58
C SER A 110 9.45 2.53 -1.34
N GLU A 111 10.40 1.99 -2.12
CA GLU A 111 11.82 2.35 -2.05
C GLU A 111 12.03 3.84 -2.42
N TRP A 112 11.36 4.35 -3.47
CA TRP A 112 11.48 5.75 -3.90
C TRP A 112 10.88 6.76 -2.90
N LEU A 113 9.82 6.37 -2.19
CA LEU A 113 9.11 7.24 -1.27
C LEU A 113 9.63 7.17 0.17
N ALA A 114 10.51 6.21 0.48
CA ALA A 114 10.94 5.90 1.84
C ALA A 114 11.58 7.10 2.58
N ASP A 115 12.25 8.00 1.85
CA ASP A 115 12.91 9.18 2.41
C ASP A 115 11.99 10.42 2.47
N ILE A 116 10.72 10.30 2.03
CA ILE A 116 9.75 11.40 2.05
C ILE A 116 8.96 11.35 3.37
N PRO A 117 9.07 12.39 4.23
CA PRO A 117 8.30 12.44 5.47
C PRO A 117 6.79 12.33 5.21
N GLY A 118 6.13 11.46 5.96
CA GLY A 118 4.72 11.14 5.79
C GLY A 118 4.45 9.85 5.00
N PHE A 119 5.46 9.23 4.38
CA PHE A 119 5.36 7.88 3.82
C PHE A 119 5.94 6.85 4.79
N VAL A 120 5.57 5.58 4.62
CA VAL A 120 6.09 4.52 5.48
C VAL A 120 7.55 4.25 5.20
N ILE A 121 8.35 4.16 6.26
CA ILE A 121 9.75 3.76 6.15
C ILE A 121 9.82 2.32 5.66
N TYR A 122 10.48 2.11 4.53
CA TYR A 122 10.91 0.79 4.07
C TYR A 122 12.19 0.38 4.78
N LYS A 123 12.19 -0.74 5.52
CA LYS A 123 13.38 -1.23 6.22
C LYS A 123 14.13 -2.27 5.39
N GLU A 124 13.48 -3.40 5.12
CA GLU A 124 14.10 -4.54 4.44
C GLU A 124 13.03 -5.45 3.81
N ARG A 125 13.43 -6.32 2.88
CA ARG A 125 12.64 -7.47 2.43
C ARG A 125 13.44 -8.75 2.48
N TYR A 126 12.79 -9.85 2.83
CA TYR A 126 13.40 -11.16 2.93
C TYR A 126 12.39 -12.27 2.60
N LEU A 127 12.90 -13.46 2.30
CA LEU A 127 12.06 -14.64 2.10
C LEU A 127 11.86 -15.33 3.44
N VAL A 128 10.62 -15.70 3.75
CA VAL A 128 10.32 -16.52 4.94
C VAL A 128 9.84 -17.89 4.49
N LYS A 129 10.52 -18.93 4.94
CA LYS A 129 10.22 -20.31 4.57
C LYS A 129 9.98 -21.18 5.79
N GLY A 130 8.87 -21.91 5.77
CA GLY A 130 8.62 -22.99 6.72
C GLY A 130 7.28 -22.93 7.45
N LYS A 131 7.16 -23.82 8.44
CA LYS A 131 5.93 -23.98 9.22
C LYS A 131 5.70 -22.77 10.13
N ALA A 132 4.44 -22.41 10.30
CA ALA A 132 4.07 -21.34 11.22
C ALA A 132 4.31 -21.74 12.69
N PRO A 133 4.87 -20.83 13.51
CA PRO A 133 4.93 -20.99 14.95
C PRO A 133 3.54 -20.82 15.57
N LYS A 134 3.40 -21.26 16.82
CA LYS A 134 2.13 -21.21 17.57
C LYS A 134 1.57 -19.78 17.69
N CYS A 135 2.43 -18.78 17.89
CA CYS A 135 2.04 -17.38 18.01
C CYS A 135 1.34 -16.86 16.75
N LEU A 136 1.80 -17.24 15.55
CA LEU A 136 1.20 -16.83 14.28
C LEU A 136 -0.21 -17.43 14.11
N LEU A 137 -0.40 -18.68 14.52
CA LEU A 137 -1.72 -19.31 14.52
C LEU A 137 -2.69 -18.64 15.52
N GLU A 138 -2.20 -18.34 16.73
CA GLU A 138 -3.01 -17.70 17.77
C GLU A 138 -3.47 -16.31 17.36
N THR A 139 -2.57 -15.51 16.78
CA THR A 139 -2.88 -14.16 16.31
C THR A 139 -3.87 -14.19 15.13
N HIS A 140 -3.70 -15.13 14.18
CA HIS A 140 -4.66 -15.35 13.08
C HIS A 140 -6.07 -15.68 13.60
N GLN A 141 -6.17 -16.59 14.57
CA GLN A 141 -7.45 -16.94 15.17
C GLN A 141 -8.08 -15.78 15.95
N SER A 142 -7.26 -14.99 16.65
CA SER A 142 -7.72 -13.80 17.37
C SER A 142 -8.32 -12.77 16.40
N PHE A 143 -7.58 -12.45 15.33
CA PHE A 143 -8.02 -11.54 14.28
C PHE A 143 -9.31 -12.04 13.63
N HIS A 144 -9.37 -13.30 13.20
CA HIS A 144 -10.56 -13.85 12.55
C HIS A 144 -11.79 -13.82 13.46
N ARG A 145 -11.64 -14.13 14.76
CA ARG A 145 -12.74 -14.01 15.74
C ARG A 145 -13.19 -12.56 15.91
N LYS A 146 -12.26 -11.60 15.96
CA LYS A 146 -12.57 -10.17 16.06
C LYS A 146 -13.35 -9.71 14.81
N MET A 147 -12.89 -10.09 13.62
CA MET A 147 -13.53 -9.70 12.36
C MET A 147 -14.91 -10.34 12.19
N LYS A 148 -15.09 -11.62 12.52
CA LYS A 148 -16.42 -12.26 12.51
C LYS A 148 -17.43 -11.67 13.49
N ARG A 149 -16.96 -11.07 14.59
CA ARG A 149 -17.85 -10.34 15.51
C ARG A 149 -18.30 -9.01 14.93
N LYS A 150 -17.46 -8.35 14.13
CA LYS A 150 -17.79 -7.11 13.42
C LYS A 150 -18.70 -7.39 12.22
N ASP A 151 -18.39 -8.44 11.47
CA ASP A 151 -19.12 -8.88 10.28
C ASP A 151 -19.25 -10.41 10.26
N PRO A 152 -20.41 -10.95 10.69
CA PRO A 152 -20.64 -12.40 10.75
C PRO A 152 -20.54 -13.11 9.40
N ASP A 153 -20.82 -12.41 8.30
CA ASP A 153 -20.83 -12.95 6.94
C ASP A 153 -19.47 -12.79 6.22
N ARG A 154 -18.48 -12.19 6.90
CA ARG A 154 -17.13 -12.01 6.35
C ARG A 154 -16.51 -13.33 5.94
N LEU A 155 -16.21 -13.45 4.64
CA LEU A 155 -15.45 -14.56 4.10
C LEU A 155 -14.00 -14.52 4.60
N GLN A 156 -13.42 -15.70 4.75
CA GLN A 156 -12.00 -15.85 5.00
C GLN A 156 -11.32 -16.20 3.67
N PHE A 157 -10.30 -15.41 3.32
CA PHE A 157 -9.49 -15.62 2.12
C PHE A 157 -8.12 -16.19 2.48
N TYR A 158 -7.48 -15.71 3.55
CA TYR A 158 -6.12 -16.17 3.86
C TYR A 158 -6.09 -17.56 4.54
N PRO A 159 -5.24 -18.49 4.05
CA PRO A 159 -5.12 -19.82 4.60
C PRO A 159 -4.58 -19.76 6.03
N SER A 160 -5.20 -20.54 6.94
CA SER A 160 -4.73 -20.64 8.33
C SER A 160 -3.25 -21.03 8.42
N PRO A 161 -2.43 -20.35 9.25
CA PRO A 161 -1.00 -20.68 9.42
C PRO A 161 -0.72 -22.15 9.78
N SER A 162 -1.69 -22.87 10.38
CA SER A 162 -1.60 -24.32 10.64
C SER A 162 -1.42 -25.18 9.37
N ARG A 163 -1.70 -24.62 8.20
CA ARG A 163 -1.59 -25.27 6.89
C ARG A 163 -0.23 -25.06 6.24
N TYR A 164 0.63 -24.21 6.79
CA TYR A 164 1.96 -23.99 6.23
C TYR A 164 2.83 -25.25 6.43
N LEU A 165 3.57 -25.59 5.37
CA LEU A 165 4.51 -26.70 5.26
C LEU A 165 5.95 -26.20 5.42
N ALA A 166 6.91 -27.12 5.38
CA ALA A 166 8.33 -26.76 5.52
C ALA A 166 8.86 -25.94 4.32
N ASP A 167 8.15 -26.00 3.20
CA ASP A 167 8.46 -25.39 1.92
C ASP A 167 7.51 -24.26 1.52
N THR A 168 6.47 -23.98 2.32
CA THR A 168 5.65 -22.78 2.15
C THR A 168 6.54 -21.54 2.31
N THR A 169 6.51 -20.67 1.31
CA THR A 169 7.40 -19.52 1.18
C THR A 169 6.60 -18.23 1.05
N PHE A 170 7.07 -17.20 1.72
CA PHE A 170 6.49 -15.86 1.71
C PHE A 170 7.56 -14.83 1.34
N LEU A 171 7.19 -13.85 0.54
CA LEU A 171 7.92 -12.60 0.47
C LEU A 171 7.44 -11.73 1.64
N VAL A 172 8.37 -11.29 2.47
CA VAL A 172 8.06 -10.48 3.64
C VAL A 172 8.76 -9.13 3.52
N VAL A 173 7.96 -8.07 3.66
CA VAL A 173 8.42 -6.69 3.67
C VAL A 173 8.30 -6.15 5.09
N GLU A 174 9.41 -5.66 5.62
CA GLU A 174 9.48 -4.98 6.90
C GLU A 174 9.40 -3.46 6.71
N LEU A 175 8.44 -2.87 7.41
CA LEU A 175 8.11 -1.45 7.38
C LEU A 175 8.19 -0.83 8.78
N GLY A 176 8.40 0.48 8.86
CA GLY A 176 8.34 1.29 10.08
C GLY A 176 6.99 1.21 10.80
N ASP A 177 6.96 1.64 12.07
CA ASP A 177 5.71 1.74 12.81
C ASP A 177 4.82 2.86 12.26
N ALA A 178 3.83 2.47 11.46
CA ALA A 178 2.88 3.40 10.87
C ALA A 178 1.92 4.06 11.88
N GLY A 179 1.80 3.54 13.11
CA GLY A 179 0.83 4.02 14.09
C GLY A 179 -0.55 3.37 13.96
N THR A 180 -1.61 4.18 14.11
CA THR A 180 -3.02 3.71 14.12
C THR A 180 -3.74 4.17 12.86
N ALA A 181 -4.40 3.27 12.13
CA ALA A 181 -5.19 3.62 10.95
C ALA A 181 -6.25 4.69 11.27
N LEU A 182 -6.48 5.62 10.34
CA LEU A 182 -7.41 6.74 10.54
C LEU A 182 -8.84 6.24 10.83
N GLU A 183 -9.24 5.09 10.28
CA GLU A 183 -10.53 4.47 10.57
C GLU A 183 -10.72 4.05 12.04
N ASP A 184 -9.62 3.75 12.73
CA ASP A 184 -9.59 3.35 14.13
C ASP A 184 -9.13 4.51 15.05
N PHE A 185 -8.84 5.70 14.50
CA PHE A 185 -8.38 6.88 15.24
C PHE A 185 -9.53 7.84 15.59
N GLU A 186 -9.58 8.32 16.84
CA GLU A 186 -10.62 9.25 17.28
C GLU A 186 -10.22 10.72 17.05
N LEU A 187 -10.96 11.39 16.16
CA LEU A 187 -10.78 12.82 15.87
C LEU A 187 -11.62 13.67 16.83
N GLU A 188 -10.98 14.28 17.82
CA GLU A 188 -11.65 15.00 18.92
C GLU A 188 -11.29 16.50 18.99
N ASN A 189 -10.18 16.92 18.37
CA ASN A 189 -9.68 18.28 18.44
C ASN A 189 -9.50 18.88 17.04
N SER A 190 -9.90 20.14 16.84
CA SER A 190 -9.75 20.81 15.54
C SER A 190 -8.33 20.85 15.00
N SER A 191 -7.31 20.97 15.86
CA SER A 191 -5.90 20.91 15.43
C SER A 191 -5.56 19.61 14.71
N GLN A 192 -6.21 18.49 15.04
CA GLN A 192 -6.00 17.22 14.36
C GLN A 192 -6.53 17.27 12.93
N LEU A 193 -7.65 17.96 12.67
CA LEU A 193 -8.18 18.14 11.32
C LEU A 193 -7.20 18.92 10.43
N TRP A 194 -6.60 19.98 10.99
CA TRP A 194 -5.59 20.79 10.30
C TRP A 194 -4.32 19.98 10.02
N ASP A 195 -3.75 19.38 11.05
CA ASP A 195 -2.45 18.73 10.95
C ASP A 195 -2.52 17.48 10.07
N ILE A 196 -3.53 16.61 10.26
CA ILE A 196 -3.66 15.40 9.45
C ILE A 196 -3.87 15.77 7.97
N PHE A 197 -4.78 16.71 7.67
CA PHE A 197 -5.03 17.10 6.27
C PHE A 197 -3.78 17.67 5.59
N PHE A 198 -3.08 18.59 6.26
CA PHE A 198 -1.94 19.27 5.65
C PHE A 198 -0.66 18.43 5.66
N HIS A 199 -0.44 17.56 6.65
CA HIS A 199 0.65 16.60 6.56
C HIS A 199 0.48 15.68 5.33
N VAL A 200 -0.73 15.19 5.06
CA VAL A 200 -1.01 14.39 3.86
C VAL A 200 -0.79 15.21 2.58
N ALA A 201 -1.33 16.44 2.51
CA ALA A 201 -1.15 17.29 1.34
C ALA A 201 0.32 17.64 1.06
N ILE A 202 1.11 17.90 2.10
CA ILE A 202 2.55 18.19 2.01
C ILE A 202 3.31 16.94 1.56
N ALA A 203 3.03 15.77 2.14
CA ALA A 203 3.68 14.52 1.74
C ALA A 203 3.40 14.20 0.27
N LEU A 204 2.13 14.27 -0.17
CA LEU A 204 1.76 14.06 -1.56
C LEU A 204 2.40 15.08 -2.50
N ALA A 205 2.47 16.36 -2.12
CA ALA A 205 3.13 17.39 -2.93
C ALA A 205 4.62 17.09 -3.15
N ARG A 206 5.32 16.61 -2.11
CA ARG A 206 6.74 16.19 -2.22
C ARG A 206 6.89 14.97 -3.13
N ALA A 207 6.01 13.97 -3.00
CA ALA A 207 6.03 12.78 -3.85
C ALA A 207 5.67 13.09 -5.32
N GLU A 208 4.72 14.01 -5.56
CA GLU A 208 4.39 14.53 -6.89
C GLU A 208 5.63 15.15 -7.56
N GLU A 209 6.44 15.90 -6.82
CA GLU A 209 7.68 16.52 -7.31
C GLU A 209 8.80 15.51 -7.53
N MET A 210 8.98 14.56 -6.62
CA MET A 210 10.12 13.63 -6.64
C MET A 210 9.95 12.45 -7.59
N ALA A 211 8.71 11.99 -7.82
CA ALA A 211 8.47 10.75 -8.55
C ALA A 211 7.22 10.79 -9.45
N CYS A 212 6.68 11.98 -9.75
CA CYS A 212 5.39 12.13 -10.44
C CYS A 212 4.31 11.21 -9.83
N PHE A 213 4.24 11.18 -8.50
CA PHE A 213 3.50 10.19 -7.75
C PHE A 213 1.99 10.46 -7.73
N GLU A 214 1.21 9.40 -7.89
CA GLU A 214 -0.21 9.37 -7.60
C GLU A 214 -0.53 8.17 -6.71
N HIS A 215 -1.16 8.40 -5.54
CA HIS A 215 -1.47 7.29 -4.63
C HIS A 215 -2.55 6.36 -5.18
N ARG A 216 -3.59 6.94 -5.79
CA ARG A 216 -4.76 6.28 -6.40
C ARG A 216 -5.63 5.40 -5.48
N ASP A 217 -5.21 5.14 -4.25
CA ASP A 217 -6.02 4.42 -3.25
C ASP A 217 -5.94 4.96 -1.80
N LEU A 218 -5.90 6.28 -1.61
CA LEU A 218 -5.65 6.88 -0.28
C LEU A 218 -6.93 7.02 0.56
N HIS A 219 -7.56 5.90 0.91
CA HIS A 219 -8.67 5.86 1.84
C HIS A 219 -8.19 5.83 3.31
N GLU A 220 -9.12 5.91 4.26
CA GLU A 220 -8.86 5.98 5.71
C GLU A 220 -8.11 4.76 6.30
N GLY A 221 -8.05 3.65 5.57
CA GLY A 221 -7.27 2.46 5.96
C GLY A 221 -5.81 2.56 5.55
N ASN A 222 -5.51 3.36 4.53
CA ASN A 222 -4.17 3.58 3.97
C ASN A 222 -3.50 4.84 4.52
N LEU A 223 -4.05 5.40 5.59
CA LEU A 223 -3.51 6.53 6.31
C LEU A 223 -3.47 6.20 7.80
N CYS A 224 -2.29 6.19 8.39
CA CYS A 224 -2.11 5.99 9.82
C CYS A 224 -1.64 7.26 10.52
N ILE A 225 -2.00 7.36 11.80
CA ILE A 225 -1.78 8.52 12.66
C ILE A 225 -0.91 8.10 13.84
N ARG A 226 0.11 8.89 14.13
CA ARG A 226 1.04 8.68 15.23
C ARG A 226 1.12 9.94 16.09
N LYS A 227 1.17 9.77 17.41
CA LYS A 227 1.45 10.87 18.34
C LYS A 227 2.96 10.97 18.51
N THR A 228 3.57 12.06 18.05
CA THR A 228 5.02 12.28 18.13
C THR A 228 5.39 13.32 19.19
N LYS A 229 4.48 14.25 19.50
CA LYS A 229 4.67 15.31 20.48
C LYS A 229 3.40 15.52 21.31
N GLU A 230 3.52 16.22 22.43
CA GLU A 230 2.33 16.68 23.15
C GLU A 230 1.64 17.81 22.37
N PRO A 231 0.29 17.83 22.30
CA PRO A 231 -0.44 18.90 21.63
C PRO A 231 -0.14 20.27 22.25
N MET A 232 -0.06 21.28 21.40
CA MET A 232 0.16 22.67 21.78
C MET A 232 -1.13 23.48 21.66
N THR A 233 -1.35 24.44 22.57
CA THR A 233 -2.49 25.35 22.47
C THR A 233 -2.18 26.50 21.53
N ARG A 234 -2.96 26.63 20.46
CA ARG A 234 -2.90 27.78 19.56
C ARG A 234 -3.42 29.04 20.26
N ASP A 235 -2.73 30.17 20.07
CA ASP A 235 -3.22 31.48 20.51
C ASP A 235 -4.46 31.87 19.68
N PRO A 236 -5.67 31.95 20.27
CA PRO A 236 -6.90 32.27 19.53
C PRO A 236 -6.91 33.71 19.00
N LYS A 237 -6.02 34.59 19.49
CA LYS A 237 -5.89 35.97 18.99
C LYS A 237 -5.09 36.06 17.69
N LYS A 238 -4.29 35.03 17.38
CA LYS A 238 -3.58 34.96 16.11
C LYS A 238 -4.53 34.44 15.02
N ALA A 239 -4.48 35.07 13.85
CA ALA A 239 -5.23 34.61 12.68
C ALA A 239 -4.61 33.34 12.06
N ALA A 240 -3.32 33.09 12.30
CA ALA A 240 -2.48 32.11 11.62
C ALA A 240 -1.20 31.80 12.44
N PRO A 241 -0.51 30.67 12.21
CA PRO A 241 -0.92 29.52 11.39
C PRO A 241 -1.99 28.65 12.11
N TYR A 242 -2.63 27.73 11.38
CA TYR A 242 -3.55 26.74 11.96
C TYR A 242 -2.93 25.34 12.09
N PHE A 243 -1.88 25.07 11.33
CA PHE A 243 -1.11 23.84 11.33
C PHE A 243 -0.03 23.83 12.42
N GLY A 244 0.31 22.64 12.92
CA GLY A 244 1.44 22.38 13.82
C GLY A 244 1.08 22.32 15.32
N TYR A 245 -0.18 22.07 15.68
CA TYR A 245 -0.64 22.17 17.08
C TYR A 245 -1.11 20.84 17.70
N SER A 246 -1.35 19.81 16.91
CA SER A 246 -1.89 18.53 17.41
C SER A 246 -0.84 17.61 18.02
N GLY A 247 0.45 17.80 17.67
CA GLY A 247 1.52 16.87 18.03
C GLY A 247 1.40 15.50 17.34
N LEU A 248 0.58 15.42 16.29
CA LEU A 248 0.42 14.24 15.46
C LEU A 248 1.35 14.30 14.25
N ASP A 249 1.59 13.11 13.72
CA ASP A 249 2.26 12.86 12.46
C ASP A 249 1.45 11.80 11.69
N ILE A 250 1.72 11.65 10.40
CA ILE A 250 0.98 10.73 9.52
C ILE A 250 1.92 9.74 8.83
N THR A 251 1.36 8.61 8.42
CA THR A 251 2.05 7.63 7.59
C THR A 251 1.10 7.13 6.51
N ILE A 252 1.46 7.38 5.25
CA ILE A 252 0.76 6.95 4.04
C ILE A 252 1.23 5.55 3.65
N LEU A 253 0.28 4.64 3.44
CA LEU A 253 0.50 3.20 3.23
C LEU A 253 -0.09 2.70 1.91
N ASP A 254 0.35 1.51 1.50
CA ASP A 254 -0.21 0.71 0.40
C ASP A 254 -0.20 1.39 -0.98
N TYR A 255 0.82 1.05 -1.75
CA TYR A 255 1.04 1.61 -3.08
C TYR A 255 0.57 0.68 -4.21
N GLY A 256 -0.27 -0.30 -3.91
CA GLY A 256 -0.68 -1.35 -4.86
C GLY A 256 -1.40 -0.82 -6.11
N LEU A 257 -2.13 0.30 -6.01
CA LEU A 257 -2.76 0.97 -7.15
C LEU A 257 -2.01 2.23 -7.61
N SER A 258 -0.91 2.57 -6.94
CA SER A 258 -0.21 3.83 -7.16
C SER A 258 0.47 3.88 -8.51
N ARG A 259 0.86 5.10 -8.88
CA ARG A 259 1.66 5.38 -10.06
C ARG A 259 2.85 6.26 -9.70
N ALA A 260 4.01 5.95 -10.24
CA ALA A 260 5.22 6.76 -10.10
C ALA A 260 6.20 6.54 -11.25
N GLU A 261 7.14 7.46 -11.42
CA GLU A 261 8.23 7.40 -12.39
C GLU A 261 9.57 7.65 -11.71
N ASP A 262 10.62 7.03 -12.25
CA ASP A 262 11.99 7.35 -11.87
C ASP A 262 12.45 8.59 -12.65
N LEU A 263 12.50 9.73 -11.98
CA LEU A 263 12.94 10.98 -12.61
C LEU A 263 14.46 11.06 -12.82
N GLU A 264 15.23 10.12 -12.26
CA GLU A 264 16.67 10.04 -12.50
C GLU A 264 17.02 9.35 -13.82
N VAL A 265 16.04 8.69 -14.46
CA VAL A 265 16.20 7.95 -15.72
C VAL A 265 15.45 8.67 -16.85
N GLU A 266 16.18 9.11 -17.89
CA GLU A 266 15.63 9.92 -19.00
C GLU A 266 14.44 9.28 -19.74
N GLU A 267 14.41 7.95 -19.84
CA GLU A 267 13.33 7.17 -20.47
C GLU A 267 12.80 6.11 -19.48
N SER A 268 12.36 6.53 -18.29
CA SER A 268 11.70 5.62 -17.35
C SER A 268 10.29 5.26 -17.83
N ASP A 269 10.01 3.96 -17.93
CA ASP A 269 8.62 3.50 -17.97
C ASP A 269 7.97 3.75 -16.60
N PRO A 270 6.78 4.39 -16.55
CA PRO A 270 6.05 4.55 -15.30
C PRO A 270 5.68 3.19 -14.71
N ILE A 271 5.74 3.11 -13.39
CA ILE A 271 5.10 2.02 -12.66
C ILE A 271 3.65 2.43 -12.47
N ALA A 272 2.71 1.62 -12.97
CA ALA A 272 1.29 1.77 -12.68
C ALA A 272 0.59 0.41 -12.79
N LEU A 273 -0.42 0.18 -11.95
CA LEU A 273 -1.33 -0.95 -12.16
C LEU A 273 -2.33 -0.61 -13.27
N ASP A 274 -2.45 -1.50 -14.25
CA ASP A 274 -3.46 -1.37 -15.31
C ASP A 274 -4.87 -1.72 -14.78
N LEU A 275 -5.58 -0.68 -14.34
CA LEU A 275 -6.94 -0.81 -13.81
C LEU A 275 -7.98 -1.08 -14.91
N GLU A 276 -7.65 -1.02 -16.21
CA GLU A 276 -8.60 -1.39 -17.26
C GLU A 276 -8.80 -2.91 -17.38
N LYS A 277 -7.91 -3.71 -16.78
CA LYS A 277 -8.02 -5.18 -16.73
C LYS A 277 -9.18 -5.67 -15.86
N ASP A 278 -9.47 -4.97 -14.76
CA ASP A 278 -10.62 -5.27 -13.91
C ASP A 278 -11.45 -4.01 -13.60
N LEU A 279 -12.58 -3.89 -14.29
CA LEU A 279 -13.50 -2.77 -14.13
C LEU A 279 -14.40 -2.89 -12.88
N SER A 280 -14.28 -3.97 -12.10
CA SER A 280 -15.04 -4.17 -10.86
C SER A 280 -14.86 -2.98 -9.90
N ILE A 281 -13.64 -2.44 -9.81
CA ILE A 281 -13.30 -1.28 -8.97
C ILE A 281 -14.13 -0.03 -9.32
N PHE A 282 -14.45 0.19 -10.60
CA PHE A 282 -15.24 1.32 -11.08
C PHE A 282 -16.75 1.07 -11.03
N THR A 283 -17.17 -0.19 -11.11
CA THR A 283 -18.59 -0.57 -11.10
C THR A 283 -19.14 -0.82 -9.69
N SER A 284 -18.27 -1.01 -8.71
CA SER A 284 -18.65 -1.26 -7.32
C SER A 284 -19.26 -0.04 -6.63
N THR A 285 -20.19 -0.27 -5.70
CA THR A 285 -20.86 0.78 -4.91
C THR A 285 -20.92 0.47 -3.42
N HIS A 286 -20.10 -0.47 -2.95
CA HIS A 286 -20.16 -0.98 -1.58
C HIS A 286 -19.65 0.04 -0.54
N ALA A 287 -18.74 0.94 -0.94
CA ALA A 287 -18.12 1.91 -0.04
C ALA A 287 -18.05 3.33 -0.65
N PRO A 288 -17.93 4.38 0.18
CA PRO A 288 -17.75 5.75 -0.29
C PRO A 288 -16.55 5.94 -1.23
N GLN A 289 -15.43 5.26 -0.95
CA GLN A 289 -14.21 5.31 -1.77
C GLN A 289 -14.44 4.85 -3.22
N CYS A 290 -15.44 4.00 -3.49
CA CYS A 290 -15.76 3.58 -4.85
C CYS A 290 -16.12 4.76 -5.77
N LYS A 291 -16.61 5.86 -5.19
CA LYS A 291 -16.86 7.09 -5.93
C LYS A 291 -15.56 7.71 -6.44
N VAL A 292 -14.49 7.65 -5.65
CA VAL A 292 -13.18 8.23 -6.00
C VAL A 292 -12.56 7.49 -7.19
N TYR A 293 -12.59 6.15 -7.21
CA TYR A 293 -12.13 5.39 -8.39
C TYR A 293 -12.89 5.79 -9.66
N ARG A 294 -14.21 5.98 -9.56
CA ARG A 294 -15.01 6.48 -10.70
C ARG A 294 -14.64 7.91 -11.08
N GLN A 295 -14.35 8.79 -10.13
CA GLN A 295 -13.90 10.16 -10.41
C GLN A 295 -12.57 10.13 -11.18
N MET A 296 -11.60 9.33 -10.74
CA MET A 296 -10.32 9.15 -11.44
C MET A 296 -10.54 8.67 -12.89
N ARG A 297 -11.32 7.61 -13.09
CA ARG A 297 -11.57 7.10 -14.45
C ARG A 297 -12.39 8.06 -15.30
N SER A 298 -13.37 8.74 -14.71
CA SER A 298 -14.21 9.72 -15.42
C SER A 298 -13.41 10.92 -15.89
N LEU A 299 -12.42 11.34 -15.10
CA LEU A 299 -11.47 12.38 -15.47
C LEU A 299 -10.70 11.98 -16.73
N LEU A 300 -10.17 10.74 -16.81
CA LEU A 300 -9.48 10.28 -18.03
C LEU A 300 -10.42 10.18 -19.24
N LEU A 301 -11.69 9.83 -19.01
CA LEU A 301 -12.71 9.74 -20.06
C LEU A 301 -13.16 11.10 -20.59
N ARG A 302 -13.28 12.11 -19.72
CA ARG A 302 -13.97 13.37 -20.03
C ARG A 302 -13.11 14.63 -19.94
N GLY A 303 -11.99 14.57 -19.24
CA GLY A 303 -11.11 15.72 -19.00
C GLY A 303 -11.67 16.75 -18.03
N GLU A 304 -12.75 16.42 -17.31
CA GLU A 304 -13.45 17.31 -16.39
C GLU A 304 -13.67 16.61 -15.05
N ARG A 305 -13.70 17.38 -13.96
CA ARG A 305 -14.05 16.84 -12.64
C ARG A 305 -15.49 16.34 -12.56
N GLY A 306 -15.74 15.46 -11.60
CA GLY A 306 -17.01 14.79 -11.38
C GLY A 306 -16.88 13.29 -11.64
N HIS A 307 -18.02 12.59 -11.72
CA HIS A 307 -17.99 11.16 -12.04
C HIS A 307 -19.19 10.73 -12.88
N LEU A 308 -18.95 9.71 -13.70
CA LEU A 308 -19.98 8.97 -14.39
C LEU A 308 -20.62 7.93 -13.44
N PRO A 309 -21.85 7.46 -13.74
CA PRO A 309 -22.45 6.38 -12.96
C PRO A 309 -21.71 5.06 -13.21
N PRO A 310 -21.81 4.07 -12.29
CA PRO A 310 -21.20 2.74 -12.46
C PRO A 310 -21.50 2.07 -13.80
N SER A 311 -22.70 2.29 -14.35
CA SER A 311 -23.12 1.71 -15.63
C SER A 311 -22.30 2.19 -16.83
N ALA A 312 -21.64 3.35 -16.73
CA ALA A 312 -20.80 3.90 -17.78
C ALA A 312 -19.39 3.29 -17.82
N HIS A 313 -19.02 2.50 -16.80
CA HIS A 313 -17.66 2.00 -16.64
C HIS A 313 -17.46 0.56 -17.13
N LYS A 314 -18.28 0.08 -18.07
CA LYS A 314 -18.32 -1.34 -18.49
C LYS A 314 -17.44 -1.71 -19.69
N VAL A 315 -16.88 -0.72 -20.37
CA VAL A 315 -16.05 -0.93 -21.56
C VAL A 315 -14.60 -0.74 -21.16
N PRO A 316 -13.74 -1.77 -21.24
CA PRO A 316 -12.31 -1.64 -20.94
C PRO A 316 -11.61 -0.89 -22.07
N TYR A 317 -10.55 -0.16 -21.75
CA TYR A 317 -9.74 0.63 -22.68
C TYR A 317 -10.61 1.57 -23.54
N ALA A 318 -11.63 2.16 -22.93
CA ALA A 318 -12.50 3.12 -23.59
C ALA A 318 -11.68 4.32 -24.10
N LYS A 319 -12.18 5.00 -25.13
CA LYS A 319 -11.48 6.16 -25.68
C LYS A 319 -11.63 7.36 -24.75
N GLY A 320 -10.50 7.91 -24.32
CA GLY A 320 -10.45 9.12 -23.49
C GLY A 320 -10.57 10.40 -24.31
N VAL A 321 -10.25 11.53 -23.68
CA VAL A 321 -10.34 12.89 -24.28
C VAL A 321 -9.55 13.01 -25.58
N GLY A 322 -8.40 12.33 -25.69
CA GLY A 322 -7.54 12.35 -26.86
C GLY A 322 -7.95 11.39 -27.99
N GLY A 323 -9.04 10.62 -27.82
CA GLY A 323 -9.45 9.59 -28.78
C GLY A 323 -8.66 8.28 -28.72
N GLU A 324 -7.58 8.26 -27.94
CA GLU A 324 -6.78 7.08 -27.62
C GLU A 324 -7.42 6.25 -26.49
N PRO A 325 -7.17 4.93 -26.44
CA PRO A 325 -7.58 4.09 -25.32
C PRO A 325 -7.03 4.62 -23.99
N LEU A 326 -7.82 4.49 -22.92
CA LEU A 326 -7.34 4.80 -21.57
C LEU A 326 -6.06 4.02 -21.25
N SER A 327 -5.07 4.73 -20.71
CA SER A 327 -3.91 4.17 -20.04
C SER A 327 -3.85 4.73 -18.63
N TRP A 328 -3.43 3.90 -17.68
CA TRP A 328 -3.17 4.29 -16.29
C TRP A 328 -1.71 4.71 -16.07
N ASP A 329 -0.87 4.70 -17.11
CA ASP A 329 0.53 5.12 -17.07
C ASP A 329 0.67 6.65 -17.04
N VAL A 330 -0.34 7.35 -17.58
CA VAL A 330 -0.40 8.81 -17.66
C VAL A 330 -0.30 9.45 -16.28
N TYR A 331 0.47 10.53 -16.18
CA TYR A 331 0.56 11.33 -14.95
C TYR A 331 -0.60 12.32 -14.85
N VAL A 332 -1.45 12.14 -13.84
CA VAL A 332 -2.59 13.02 -13.58
C VAL A 332 -2.68 13.31 -12.07
N PRO A 333 -1.88 14.26 -11.54
CA PRO A 333 -1.81 14.53 -10.09
C PRO A 333 -3.12 14.98 -9.46
N TYR A 334 -4.12 15.36 -10.27
CA TYR A 334 -5.48 15.60 -9.79
C TYR A 334 -6.09 14.39 -9.07
N THR A 335 -5.63 13.16 -9.33
CA THR A 335 -6.07 11.98 -8.58
C THR A 335 -5.74 12.08 -7.09
N ASN A 336 -4.60 12.69 -6.72
CA ASN A 336 -4.26 12.99 -5.32
C ASN A 336 -5.22 14.03 -4.72
N VAL A 337 -5.61 15.05 -5.49
CA VAL A 337 -6.62 16.05 -5.08
C VAL A 337 -7.97 15.39 -4.79
N LEU A 338 -8.38 14.41 -5.59
CA LEU A 338 -9.61 13.62 -5.34
C LEU A 338 -9.55 12.88 -4.00
N TRP A 339 -8.39 12.30 -3.66
CA TRP A 339 -8.20 11.63 -2.38
C TRP A 339 -8.09 12.59 -1.19
N LEU A 340 -7.47 13.76 -1.36
CA LEU A 340 -7.51 14.83 -0.36
C LEU A 340 -8.95 15.28 -0.09
N ALA A 341 -9.77 15.42 -1.14
CA ALA A 341 -11.18 15.75 -0.99
C ALA A 341 -11.95 14.66 -0.22
N TYR A 342 -11.65 13.39 -0.51
CA TYR A 342 -12.21 12.24 0.20
C TYR A 342 -11.85 12.26 1.70
N LEU A 343 -10.56 12.39 2.03
CA LEU A 343 -10.08 12.43 3.42
C LEU A 343 -10.64 13.63 4.18
N TYR A 344 -10.71 14.80 3.54
CA TYR A 344 -11.35 15.97 4.14
C TYR A 344 -12.79 15.68 4.56
N GLN A 345 -13.59 15.08 3.67
CA GLN A 345 -14.97 14.71 3.96
C GLN A 345 -15.06 13.63 5.04
N TYR A 346 -14.18 12.62 4.97
CA TYR A 346 -14.11 11.54 5.95
C TYR A 346 -13.87 12.10 7.35
N MET A 347 -12.81 12.89 7.53
CA MET A 347 -12.44 13.49 8.82
C MET A 347 -13.54 14.41 9.36
N VAL A 348 -14.10 15.27 8.49
CA VAL A 348 -15.19 16.17 8.86
C VAL A 348 -16.43 15.42 9.33
N LYS A 349 -16.77 14.29 8.70
CA LYS A 349 -17.94 13.48 9.03
C LYS A 349 -17.69 12.64 10.29
N GLY A 350 -16.46 12.16 10.46
CA GLY A 350 -16.02 11.33 11.58
C GLY A 350 -15.63 12.11 12.84
N PHE A 351 -15.55 13.44 12.78
CA PHE A 351 -15.16 14.27 13.93
C PHE A 351 -16.10 14.11 15.13
N LYS A 352 -15.55 13.68 16.26
CA LYS A 352 -16.24 13.44 17.53
C LYS A 352 -16.12 14.60 18.54
N GLY A 353 -15.32 15.61 18.25
CA GLY A 353 -15.11 16.79 19.09
C GLY A 353 -16.29 17.77 19.12
N GLU A 354 -16.03 19.00 19.59
CA GLU A 354 -17.08 20.02 19.70
C GLU A 354 -17.62 20.46 18.32
N LYS A 355 -18.94 20.51 18.16
CA LYS A 355 -19.58 20.90 16.89
C LYS A 355 -19.15 22.28 16.38
N LYS A 356 -18.82 23.21 17.28
CA LYS A 356 -18.35 24.55 16.93
C LYS A 356 -16.97 24.51 16.26
N ASP A 357 -16.15 23.54 16.61
CA ASP A 357 -14.77 23.42 16.12
C ASP A 357 -14.76 22.96 14.66
N VAL A 358 -15.52 21.91 14.34
CA VAL A 358 -15.70 21.47 12.95
C VAL A 358 -16.45 22.51 12.10
N ALA A 359 -17.36 23.28 12.70
CA ALA A 359 -18.03 24.37 12.01
C ALA A 359 -17.06 25.52 11.66
N GLU A 360 -16.16 25.87 12.58
CA GLU A 360 -15.13 26.87 12.33
C GLU A 360 -14.11 26.37 11.30
N PHE A 361 -13.65 25.12 11.40
CA PHE A 361 -12.79 24.50 10.38
C PHE A 361 -13.40 24.65 8.98
N LYS A 362 -14.65 24.20 8.79
CA LYS A 362 -15.39 24.35 7.52
C LYS A 362 -15.56 25.79 7.06
N LYS A 363 -15.73 26.72 8.01
CA LYS A 363 -15.88 28.14 7.70
C LYS A 363 -14.58 28.72 7.17
N VAL A 364 -13.45 28.41 7.81
CA VAL A 364 -12.12 28.87 7.39
C VAL A 364 -11.72 28.23 6.07
N THR A 365 -11.93 26.92 5.90
CA THR A 365 -11.54 26.17 4.70
C THR A 365 -12.57 26.27 3.56
N LYS A 366 -13.62 27.09 3.69
CA LYS A 366 -14.74 27.15 2.73
C LYS A 366 -14.29 27.42 1.29
N GLU A 367 -13.32 28.31 1.10
CA GLU A 367 -12.79 28.65 -0.22
C GLU A 367 -11.92 27.53 -0.78
N MET A 368 -11.02 26.95 0.02
CA MET A 368 -10.27 25.76 -0.36
C MET A 368 -11.21 24.62 -0.77
N TRP A 369 -12.26 24.36 0.02
CA TRP A 369 -13.26 23.34 -0.29
C TRP A 369 -13.94 23.58 -1.63
N LYS A 370 -14.21 24.84 -2.01
CA LYS A 370 -14.81 25.16 -3.31
C LYS A 370 -13.94 24.68 -4.49
N TYR A 371 -12.62 24.67 -4.33
CA TYR A 371 -11.67 24.20 -5.35
C TYR A 371 -11.34 22.71 -5.22
N LEU A 372 -11.38 22.17 -4.00
CA LEU A 372 -11.15 20.77 -3.69
C LEU A 372 -12.36 19.87 -4.02
N ASP A 373 -13.58 20.41 -3.98
CA ASP A 373 -14.83 19.65 -4.15
C ASP A 373 -14.95 19.07 -5.58
N PRO A 374 -14.89 17.73 -5.74
CA PRO A 374 -14.96 17.10 -7.04
C PRO A 374 -16.35 17.21 -7.69
N ASP A 375 -17.39 17.57 -6.93
CA ASP A 375 -18.76 17.77 -7.42
C ASP A 375 -19.10 19.26 -7.62
N ALA A 376 -18.13 20.17 -7.48
CA ALA A 376 -18.39 21.59 -7.67
C ALA A 376 -18.83 21.90 -9.11
N LYS A 377 -19.72 22.91 -9.24
CA LYS A 377 -20.35 23.32 -10.51
C LYS A 377 -19.32 23.53 -11.63
N ALA A 378 -19.70 23.17 -12.85
CA ALA A 378 -18.89 23.43 -14.05
C ALA A 378 -18.40 24.89 -14.10
N GLY A 379 -17.13 25.09 -14.46
CA GLY A 379 -16.48 26.41 -14.48
C GLY A 379 -15.99 26.94 -13.13
N THR A 380 -16.27 26.27 -12.01
CA THR A 380 -15.59 26.61 -10.74
C THR A 380 -14.12 26.14 -10.82
N PRO A 381 -13.13 26.94 -10.41
CA PRO A 381 -11.72 26.51 -10.38
C PRO A 381 -11.53 25.21 -9.59
N ALA A 382 -10.50 24.45 -9.94
CA ALA A 382 -10.08 23.24 -9.26
C ALA A 382 -8.57 23.29 -9.05
N PHE A 383 -8.09 22.72 -7.95
CA PHE A 383 -6.65 22.45 -7.82
C PHE A 383 -6.25 21.37 -8.82
N GLY A 384 -5.08 21.50 -9.44
CA GLY A 384 -4.51 20.51 -10.36
C GLY A 384 -3.68 19.42 -9.68
N SER A 385 -3.16 19.70 -8.48
CA SER A 385 -2.25 18.82 -7.73
C SER A 385 -2.27 19.10 -6.23
N SER A 386 -1.65 18.23 -5.43
CA SER A 386 -1.48 18.46 -3.98
C SER A 386 -0.59 19.67 -3.71
N ALA A 387 0.44 19.90 -4.54
CA ALA A 387 1.27 21.09 -4.46
C ALA A 387 0.47 22.40 -4.55
N GLU A 388 -0.58 22.46 -5.38
CA GLU A 388 -1.46 23.63 -5.44
C GLU A 388 -2.31 23.81 -4.18
N VAL A 389 -2.74 22.73 -3.53
CA VAL A 389 -3.44 22.77 -2.24
C VAL A 389 -2.54 23.33 -1.15
N VAL A 390 -1.28 22.86 -1.09
CA VAL A 390 -0.27 23.36 -0.14
C VAL A 390 0.03 24.83 -0.38
N ARG A 391 0.22 25.23 -1.65
CA ARG A 391 0.44 26.64 -2.01
C ARG A 391 -0.73 27.53 -1.59
N PHE A 392 -1.96 27.10 -1.81
CA PHE A 392 -3.15 27.83 -1.35
C PHE A 392 -3.13 28.03 0.17
N ALA A 393 -2.81 26.98 0.93
CA ALA A 393 -2.76 27.06 2.39
C ALA A 393 -1.64 27.96 2.90
N PHE A 394 -0.49 27.99 2.22
CA PHE A 394 0.59 28.93 2.49
C PHE A 394 0.17 30.38 2.21
N GLU A 395 -0.44 30.64 1.04
CA GLU A 395 -0.96 31.97 0.67
C GLU A 395 -2.08 32.45 1.62
N ALA A 396 -2.88 31.53 2.16
CA ALA A 396 -3.89 31.80 3.19
C ALA A 396 -3.30 31.99 4.60
N GLY A 397 -1.99 31.79 4.78
CA GLY A 397 -1.27 31.89 6.06
C GLY A 397 -1.53 30.73 7.02
N TRP A 398 -2.12 29.62 6.56
CA TRP A 398 -2.41 28.47 7.44
C TRP A 398 -1.16 27.64 7.74
N LEU A 399 -0.20 27.70 6.81
CA LEU A 399 1.16 27.15 6.88
C LEU A 399 2.17 28.30 6.87
N ASP A 400 3.38 28.04 7.35
CA ASP A 400 4.53 28.94 7.18
C ASP A 400 5.74 28.18 6.62
N GLU A 401 6.80 28.91 6.30
CA GLU A 401 8.01 28.37 5.68
C GLU A 401 8.69 27.31 6.55
N SER A 402 8.65 27.46 7.88
CA SER A 402 9.25 26.48 8.79
C SER A 402 8.55 25.12 8.74
N HIS A 403 7.24 25.10 8.48
CA HIS A 403 6.48 23.87 8.31
C HIS A 403 6.79 23.14 6.99
N LEU A 404 7.32 23.85 5.98
CA LEU A 404 7.71 23.27 4.70
C LEU A 404 9.16 22.81 4.69
N MET A 405 10.02 23.52 5.44
CA MET A 405 11.46 23.28 5.54
C MET A 405 11.86 22.18 6.51
N ASP A 406 10.95 21.66 7.34
CA ASP A 406 11.30 20.63 8.32
C ASP A 406 11.57 19.29 7.59
N ILE A 407 12.86 19.07 7.32
CA ILE A 407 13.48 17.79 6.98
C ILE A 407 13.84 17.17 8.32
N GLY A 408 12.82 16.76 9.07
CA GLY A 408 13.01 15.85 10.19
C GLY A 408 13.49 14.53 9.61
N GLY A 409 14.82 14.36 9.52
CA GLY A 409 15.42 13.08 9.24
C GLY A 409 15.00 12.14 10.36
N GLU A 410 13.98 11.33 10.11
CA GLU A 410 13.80 10.13 10.91
C GLU A 410 15.13 9.37 10.77
N GLU A 411 15.82 9.16 11.88
CA GLU A 411 16.98 8.27 11.89
C GLU A 411 16.50 6.97 11.25
N ARG A 412 17.19 6.56 10.17
CA ARG A 412 16.87 5.35 9.42
C ARG A 412 16.54 4.24 10.41
N GLU A 413 15.27 3.79 10.42
CA GLU A 413 14.87 2.73 11.32
C GLU A 413 15.48 1.42 10.81
N ASP A 414 16.51 0.93 11.50
CA ASP A 414 17.11 -0.36 11.19
C ASP A 414 16.11 -1.51 11.40
N SER A 415 16.29 -2.60 10.67
CA SER A 415 15.49 -3.82 10.83
C SER A 415 15.54 -4.30 12.29
N ILE A 416 14.36 -4.62 12.84
CA ILE A 416 14.28 -5.27 14.14
C ILE A 416 14.38 -6.80 14.03
N ILE A 417 14.55 -7.34 12.82
CA ILE A 417 14.50 -8.77 12.52
C ILE A 417 15.90 -9.30 12.24
N LEU A 418 16.41 -10.13 13.15
CA LEU A 418 17.76 -10.69 13.06
C LEU A 418 17.70 -12.19 12.76
N SER A 419 18.58 -12.65 11.88
CA SER A 419 18.88 -14.07 11.71
C SER A 419 19.47 -14.66 13.00
N ARG A 420 19.49 -15.99 13.09
CA ARG A 420 20.14 -16.69 14.19
C ARG A 420 21.62 -16.28 14.33
N GLU A 421 22.35 -16.16 13.22
CA GLU A 421 23.76 -15.80 13.22
C GLU A 421 23.99 -14.37 13.75
N GLU A 422 23.18 -13.40 13.31
CA GLU A 422 23.24 -12.01 13.79
C GLU A 422 22.87 -11.91 15.27
N THR A 423 21.88 -12.69 15.71
CA THR A 423 21.48 -12.76 17.13
C THR A 423 22.63 -13.28 17.99
N GLU A 424 23.32 -14.34 17.54
CA GLU A 424 24.50 -14.88 18.21
C GLU A 424 25.67 -13.87 18.23
N GLU A 425 25.91 -13.16 17.13
CA GLU A 425 26.95 -12.14 17.07
C GLU A 425 26.64 -10.97 18.01
N LEU A 426 25.40 -10.50 18.04
CA LEU A 426 24.96 -9.44 18.96
C LEU A 426 25.15 -9.87 20.41
N ALA A 427 24.81 -11.13 20.76
CA ALA A 427 25.03 -11.69 22.09
C ALA A 427 26.52 -11.78 22.45
N ARG A 428 27.39 -12.10 21.47
CA ARG A 428 28.86 -12.10 21.64
C ARG A 428 29.40 -10.68 21.86
N ARG A 429 28.88 -9.67 21.14
CA ARG A 429 29.25 -8.25 21.30
C ARG A 429 28.78 -7.68 22.64
N ARG A 430 27.61 -8.08 23.13
CA ARG A 430 27.03 -7.65 24.42
C ARG A 430 27.64 -8.36 25.64
N SER A 431 28.32 -9.50 25.44
CA SER A 431 29.06 -10.16 26.51
C SER A 431 30.33 -9.36 26.83
N PRO A 432 30.53 -8.86 28.07
CA PRO A 432 31.75 -8.14 28.40
C PRO A 432 32.94 -9.08 28.14
N ARG A 433 33.93 -8.61 27.37
CA ARG A 433 35.24 -9.27 27.28
C ARG A 433 35.66 -9.59 28.71
N LYS A 434 35.64 -10.88 29.08
CA LYS A 434 36.44 -11.39 30.18
C LYS A 434 37.89 -11.17 29.78
N LEU A 435 38.40 -9.97 30.04
CA LEU A 435 39.83 -9.70 30.12
C LEU A 435 40.35 -10.64 31.21
N ARG A 436 41.03 -11.70 30.75
CA ARG A 436 41.87 -12.55 31.57
C ARG A 436 43.13 -11.79 31.97
#